data_AF-A0A260Z3E9-F1
#
_entry.id   AF-A0A260Z3E9-F1
#
_cell.length_a   1.000
_cell.length_b   1.000
_cell.length_c   1.000
_cell.angle_alpha   90.00
_cell.angle_beta   90.00
_cell.angle_gamma   90.00
#
_symmetry.space_group_name_H-M   'P 1'
#
loop_
_entity.id
_entity.type
_entity.pdbx_description
1 polymer ?
#
loop_
_entity_poly.entity_id
_entity_poly.type
_entity_poly.pdbx_seq_one_letter_code
_entity_poly.pdbx_strand_id
1 'polypeptide(L)'
;MKGAIFLFLVFISFSNSCLVVRSPSPVCKCPPIGLFNQSDVERNAGGHYLGNRPTWHPVVQHDPEYPCYFEFTCVPQNSVSSYLTILFRSNGSPVYVNRVVNNENVFGKQPRNIGNLKCELHTDGTYQWYFHGYPMFDMSLGCQEDTDSCSCPEIKGNNESDDSKETLVYSKNAIISTGTVTKEVRFEDLLCVKDYDNNFDWFFFNEKLENVSIGCSTIKDVFGSDGVCACGVFPIINTIEQREKYDKTSKYRGRIIGANSWAPSCAFNVTCDDGYVGVVFSDSNEPIELTISNYVTCTYNPITNYLRIWVVNSVRVLNPAAACFKINGSFN
;
A
#
# COMPACT_ATOMS: atom_id res chain seq x y z
N MET A 1 46.54 -66.89 28.26
CA MET A 1 46.24 -65.81 27.31
C MET A 1 45.16 -64.93 27.91
N LYS A 2 45.44 -63.62 27.95
CA LYS A 2 44.67 -62.42 28.35
C LYS A 2 43.15 -62.63 28.53
N GLY A 3 42.46 -62.10 29.54
CA GLY A 3 42.76 -61.09 30.55
C GLY A 3 41.49 -60.86 31.39
N ALA A 4 41.69 -60.42 32.64
CA ALA A 4 40.62 -60.18 33.61
C ALA A 4 39.70 -59.03 33.17
N ILE A 5 38.38 -59.25 33.24
CA ILE A 5 37.37 -58.20 33.11
C ILE A 5 36.89 -57.86 34.51
N PHE A 6 37.26 -56.65 34.93
CA PHE A 6 36.83 -56.00 36.16
C PHE A 6 35.36 -55.61 36.03
N LEU A 7 34.53 -56.14 36.91
CA LEU A 7 33.19 -55.65 37.19
C LEU A 7 33.33 -54.60 38.29
N PHE A 8 33.03 -53.32 38.04
CA PHE A 8 32.42 -52.44 39.04
C PHE A 8 31.85 -51.18 38.39
N LEU A 9 30.59 -50.92 38.74
CA LEU A 9 29.74 -49.81 38.34
C LEU A 9 30.31 -48.44 38.70
N VAL A 10 30.14 -47.47 37.81
CA VAL A 10 29.99 -46.06 38.19
C VAL A 10 28.74 -45.52 37.52
N PHE A 11 27.78 -45.15 38.37
CA PHE A 11 26.59 -44.39 38.01
C PHE A 11 26.99 -43.05 37.39
N ILE A 12 26.49 -42.75 36.19
CA ILE A 12 26.37 -41.37 35.74
C ILE A 12 24.93 -41.16 35.29
N SER A 13 24.33 -40.21 35.97
CA SER A 13 22.97 -39.69 35.91
C SER A 13 22.49 -39.33 34.51
N PHE A 14 21.23 -39.71 34.23
CA PHE A 14 20.45 -39.24 33.08
C PHE A 14 20.25 -37.71 33.17
N SER A 15 20.90 -36.95 32.29
CA SER A 15 20.38 -35.65 31.86
C SER A 15 19.61 -35.87 30.56
N ASN A 16 18.33 -35.52 30.60
CA ASN A 16 17.41 -35.53 29.46
C ASN A 16 17.97 -34.69 28.31
N SER A 17 18.68 -35.33 27.40
CA SER A 17 19.03 -34.77 26.10
C SER A 17 17.91 -35.17 25.15
N CYS A 18 16.81 -34.40 25.15
CA CYS A 18 15.90 -34.46 24.01
C CYS A 18 16.70 -34.02 22.79
N LEU A 19 16.91 -34.94 21.86
CA LEU A 19 17.50 -34.67 20.57
C LEU A 19 16.56 -33.69 19.86
N VAL A 20 16.90 -32.39 19.88
CA VAL A 20 16.15 -31.37 19.14
C VAL A 20 16.45 -31.59 17.67
N VAL A 21 15.64 -32.41 17.01
CA VAL A 21 15.56 -32.43 15.54
C VAL A 21 14.97 -31.09 15.15
N ARG A 22 15.82 -30.09 14.90
CA ARG A 22 15.39 -28.89 14.19
C ARG A 22 15.07 -29.34 12.77
N SER A 23 13.78 -29.49 12.45
CA SER A 23 13.35 -29.46 11.05
C SER A 23 14.00 -28.22 10.42
N PRO A 24 14.65 -28.32 9.25
CA PRO A 24 15.15 -27.13 8.57
C PRO A 24 13.97 -26.19 8.41
N SER A 25 14.09 -24.98 8.99
CA SER A 25 13.09 -23.95 8.81
C SER A 25 12.86 -23.78 7.31
N PRO A 26 11.61 -23.81 6.81
CA PRO A 26 11.38 -23.69 5.39
C PRO A 26 11.97 -22.37 4.91
N VAL A 27 13.03 -22.46 4.09
CA VAL A 27 13.64 -21.29 3.46
C VAL A 27 12.57 -20.68 2.57
N CYS A 28 12.14 -19.45 2.89
CA CYS A 28 11.25 -18.68 2.03
C CYS A 28 11.88 -18.59 0.63
N LYS A 29 11.13 -19.01 -0.39
CA LYS A 29 11.65 -19.14 -1.77
C LYS A 29 11.41 -17.89 -2.62
N CYS A 30 10.78 -16.86 -2.06
CA CYS A 30 10.49 -15.64 -2.80
C CYS A 30 11.77 -14.84 -3.11
N PRO A 31 11.71 -13.98 -4.15
CA PRO A 31 12.78 -13.06 -4.46
C PRO A 31 13.16 -12.21 -3.25
N PRO A 32 14.45 -11.86 -3.09
CA PRO A 32 14.86 -10.93 -2.05
C PRO A 32 14.11 -9.60 -2.19
N ILE A 33 13.78 -9.00 -1.05
CA ILE A 33 13.13 -7.68 -1.02
C ILE A 33 14.17 -6.63 -1.43
N GLY A 34 13.86 -5.83 -2.45
CA GLY A 34 14.73 -4.74 -2.85
C GLY A 34 14.82 -3.66 -1.76
N LEU A 35 15.93 -2.93 -1.74
CA LEU A 35 16.14 -1.83 -0.81
C LEU A 35 16.49 -0.59 -1.63
N PHE A 36 15.67 0.46 -1.51
CA PHE A 36 15.87 1.70 -2.26
C PHE A 36 16.83 2.61 -1.51
N ASN A 37 17.78 3.17 -2.27
CA ASN A 37 18.55 4.35 -1.87
C ASN A 37 17.92 5.62 -2.46
N GLN A 38 18.57 6.76 -2.21
CA GLN A 38 18.13 8.08 -2.70
C GLN A 38 17.85 8.10 -4.21
N SER A 39 18.81 7.62 -4.99
CA SER A 39 18.76 7.68 -6.45
C SER A 39 17.68 6.76 -7.02
N ASP A 40 17.35 5.68 -6.32
CA ASP A 40 16.24 4.81 -6.70
C ASP A 40 14.89 5.49 -6.49
N VAL A 41 14.73 6.25 -5.40
CA VAL A 41 13.51 7.05 -5.16
C VAL A 41 13.36 8.14 -6.22
N GLU A 42 14.43 8.89 -6.51
CA GLU A 42 14.43 9.95 -7.53
C GLU A 42 13.98 9.45 -8.91
N ARG A 43 14.33 8.21 -9.26
CA ARG A 43 13.95 7.58 -10.54
C ARG A 43 12.61 6.83 -10.48
N ASN A 44 12.01 6.66 -9.30
CA ASN A 44 10.79 5.90 -9.15
C ASN A 44 9.58 6.69 -9.67
N ALA A 45 8.85 6.15 -10.65
CA ALA A 45 7.73 6.85 -11.28
C ALA A 45 6.68 7.33 -10.26
N GLY A 46 6.27 6.47 -9.33
CA GLY A 46 5.27 6.81 -8.30
C GLY A 46 5.79 7.62 -7.12
N GLY A 47 7.10 7.59 -6.85
CA GLY A 47 7.73 8.11 -5.63
C GLY A 47 8.73 9.24 -5.81
N HIS A 48 9.01 9.67 -7.04
CA HIS A 48 10.04 10.69 -7.34
C HIS A 48 9.84 12.02 -6.60
N TYR A 49 8.60 12.39 -6.24
CA TYR A 49 8.32 13.59 -5.44
C TYR A 49 8.98 13.53 -4.05
N LEU A 50 9.30 12.33 -3.55
CA LEU A 50 10.05 12.10 -2.32
C LEU A 50 11.58 12.15 -2.52
N GLY A 51 12.05 12.40 -3.74
CA GLY A 51 13.45 12.31 -4.13
C GLY A 51 14.37 13.35 -3.49
N ASN A 52 13.84 14.40 -2.86
CA ASN A 52 14.66 15.40 -2.15
C ASN A 52 14.86 15.07 -0.65
N ARG A 53 14.40 13.90 -0.19
CA ARG A 53 14.49 13.48 1.21
C ARG A 53 15.55 12.40 1.40
N PRO A 54 16.49 12.56 2.34
CA PRO A 54 17.46 11.51 2.66
C PRO A 54 16.81 10.14 2.86
N THR A 55 17.30 9.17 2.11
CA THR A 55 16.78 7.81 2.06
C THR A 55 17.86 6.80 2.45
N TRP A 56 17.51 5.85 3.32
CA TRP A 56 18.41 4.76 3.73
C TRP A 56 17.69 3.41 3.82
N HIS A 57 18.47 2.34 3.91
CA HIS A 57 17.92 0.99 3.94
C HIS A 57 17.36 0.63 5.32
N PRO A 58 16.15 0.03 5.39
CA PRO A 58 15.69 -0.64 6.59
C PRO A 58 16.49 -1.92 6.86
N VAL A 59 16.47 -2.35 8.11
CA VAL A 59 16.85 -3.71 8.50
C VAL A 59 15.64 -4.61 8.25
N VAL A 60 15.78 -5.59 7.37
CA VAL A 60 14.75 -6.60 7.07
C VAL A 60 15.13 -7.91 7.73
N GLN A 61 14.20 -8.51 8.48
CA GLN A 61 14.39 -9.75 9.21
C GLN A 61 13.22 -10.71 8.96
N HIS A 62 13.49 -12.01 9.05
CA HIS A 62 12.44 -13.02 8.98
C HIS A 62 11.76 -13.17 10.34
N ASP A 63 10.45 -13.39 10.30
CA ASP A 63 9.73 -13.85 11.48
C ASP A 63 10.28 -15.25 11.88
N PRO A 64 10.78 -15.42 13.12
CA PRO A 64 11.36 -16.69 13.57
C PRO A 64 10.37 -17.86 13.57
N GLU A 65 9.08 -17.58 13.77
CA GLU A 65 7.99 -18.55 13.80
C GLU A 65 7.41 -18.78 12.40
N TYR A 66 7.41 -17.75 11.55
CA TYR A 66 6.85 -17.78 10.20
C TYR A 66 7.87 -17.31 9.14
N PRO A 67 8.79 -18.16 8.66
CA PRO A 67 9.90 -17.73 7.80
C PRO A 67 9.51 -17.10 6.46
N CYS A 68 8.26 -17.29 6.01
CA CYS A 68 7.68 -16.65 4.82
C CYS A 68 7.02 -15.28 5.09
N TYR A 69 7.13 -14.80 6.32
CA TYR A 69 6.76 -13.46 6.76
C TYR A 69 8.04 -12.73 7.17
N PHE A 70 7.99 -11.41 7.08
CA PHE A 70 9.13 -10.58 7.40
C PHE A 70 8.70 -9.36 8.21
N GLU A 71 9.65 -8.87 8.98
CA GLU A 71 9.54 -7.63 9.70
C GLU A 71 10.65 -6.68 9.26
N PHE A 72 10.37 -5.39 9.32
CA PHE A 72 11.33 -4.34 8.98
C PHE A 72 11.44 -3.32 10.11
N THR A 73 12.65 -2.77 10.24
CA THR A 73 12.98 -1.70 11.17
C THR A 73 13.78 -0.63 10.45
N CYS A 74 13.29 0.61 10.49
CA CYS A 74 14.04 1.78 10.11
C CYS A 74 14.80 2.29 11.33
N VAL A 75 16.12 2.12 11.32
CA VAL A 75 17.02 2.69 12.32
C VAL A 75 17.34 4.12 11.88
N PRO A 76 17.06 5.15 12.68
CA PRO A 76 17.33 6.54 12.29
C PRO A 76 18.82 6.78 12.06
N GLN A 77 19.15 7.58 11.04
CA GLN A 77 20.52 8.06 10.79
C GLN A 77 20.72 9.46 11.39
N ASN A 78 21.95 9.82 11.77
CA ASN A 78 22.38 11.20 12.01
C ASN A 78 21.42 12.09 12.84
N SER A 79 20.92 11.60 13.96
CA SER A 79 19.99 12.33 14.85
C SER A 79 18.60 12.64 14.26
N VAL A 80 18.22 12.02 13.14
CA VAL A 80 16.86 12.10 12.59
C VAL A 80 15.87 11.53 13.61
N SER A 81 14.95 12.36 14.08
CA SER A 81 13.93 11.97 15.05
C SER A 81 12.58 11.64 14.41
N SER A 82 12.35 12.04 13.16
CA SER A 82 11.11 11.78 12.43
C SER A 82 11.40 11.14 11.08
N TYR A 83 10.76 10.02 10.79
CA TYR A 83 11.00 9.25 9.56
C TYR A 83 9.83 8.32 9.21
N LEU A 84 9.80 7.89 7.94
CA LEU A 84 8.83 6.99 7.36
C LEU A 84 9.49 5.68 6.93
N THR A 85 8.74 4.58 6.99
CA THR A 85 9.05 3.37 6.22
C THR A 85 8.09 3.25 5.06
N ILE A 86 8.62 3.08 3.86
CA ILE A 86 7.85 3.17 2.62
C ILE A 86 8.14 1.94 1.75
N LEU A 87 7.07 1.33 1.22
CA LEU A 87 7.13 0.30 0.20
C LEU A 87 6.94 0.94 -1.18
N PHE A 88 7.94 0.79 -2.04
CA PHE A 88 7.95 1.28 -3.41
C PHE A 88 7.70 0.14 -4.42
N ARG A 89 7.07 0.50 -5.53
CA ARG A 89 6.85 -0.33 -6.71
C ARG A 89 7.15 0.48 -7.97
N SER A 90 7.48 -0.16 -9.07
CA SER A 90 7.70 0.52 -10.36
C SER A 90 6.39 1.03 -10.97
N ASN A 91 5.28 0.33 -10.73
CA ASN A 91 4.00 0.56 -11.40
C ASN A 91 2.90 1.11 -10.48
N GLY A 92 3.25 1.54 -9.28
CA GLY A 92 2.28 1.92 -8.26
C GLY A 92 2.86 2.95 -7.31
N SER A 93 1.98 3.67 -6.62
CA SER A 93 2.44 4.74 -5.74
C SER A 93 2.87 4.20 -4.36
N PRO A 94 3.72 4.96 -3.64
CA PRO A 94 4.41 4.46 -2.47
C PRO A 94 3.44 4.17 -1.33
N VAL A 95 3.53 2.98 -0.74
CA VAL A 95 2.69 2.58 0.39
C VAL A 95 3.45 2.88 1.68
N TYR A 96 2.96 3.84 2.47
CA TYR A 96 3.50 4.13 3.79
C TYR A 96 3.16 2.99 4.75
N VAL A 97 4.16 2.51 5.48
CA VAL A 97 4.04 1.32 6.31
C VAL A 97 4.27 1.61 7.79
N ASN A 98 5.09 2.63 8.07
CA ASN A 98 5.32 3.11 9.41
C ASN A 98 5.65 4.60 9.39
N ARG A 99 5.33 5.28 10.49
CA ARG A 99 5.74 6.66 10.75
C ARG A 99 6.22 6.80 12.18
N VAL A 100 7.41 7.36 12.33
CA VAL A 100 7.99 7.76 13.60
C VAL A 100 8.10 9.27 13.61
N VAL A 101 7.64 9.89 14.69
CA VAL A 101 7.73 11.34 14.91
C VAL A 101 8.37 11.56 16.26
N ASN A 102 9.43 12.36 16.29
CA ASN A 102 10.18 12.65 17.51
C ASN A 102 10.59 11.39 18.32
N ASN A 103 11.06 10.35 17.63
CA ASN A 103 11.43 9.03 18.15
C ASN A 103 10.27 8.20 18.72
N GLU A 104 9.03 8.64 18.55
CA GLU A 104 7.84 7.90 18.96
C GLU A 104 7.13 7.31 17.75
N ASN A 105 6.79 6.03 17.82
CA ASN A 105 5.99 5.40 16.78
C ASN A 105 4.55 5.89 16.89
N VAL A 106 3.99 6.39 15.79
CA VAL A 106 2.66 7.02 15.81
C VAL A 106 1.54 5.99 15.81
N PHE A 107 1.68 4.88 15.07
CA PHE A 107 0.59 3.91 14.83
C PHE A 107 0.90 2.50 15.33
N GLY A 108 2.15 2.09 15.34
CA GLY A 108 2.54 0.81 15.91
C GLY A 108 4.04 0.69 16.08
N LYS A 109 4.45 -0.13 17.05
CA LYS A 109 5.86 -0.32 17.37
C LYS A 109 6.58 -1.03 16.23
N GLN A 110 7.83 -0.64 16.02
CA GLN A 110 8.78 -1.43 15.25
C GLN A 110 9.30 -2.61 16.10
N PRO A 111 9.69 -3.75 15.49
CA PRO A 111 9.66 -4.03 14.06
C PRO A 111 8.23 -4.16 13.52
N ARG A 112 8.03 -3.85 12.24
CA ARG A 112 6.69 -3.81 11.60
C ARG A 112 6.59 -4.89 10.54
N ASN A 113 5.39 -5.45 10.36
CA ASN A 113 5.04 -6.31 9.25
C ASN A 113 4.03 -5.60 8.33
N ILE A 114 3.91 -6.08 7.09
CA ILE A 114 2.84 -5.68 6.17
C ILE A 114 1.86 -6.85 6.16
N GLY A 115 0.77 -6.76 6.92
CA GLY A 115 -0.01 -7.94 7.35
C GLY A 115 -0.40 -8.94 6.25
N ASN A 116 -0.84 -8.47 5.07
CA ASN A 116 -1.24 -9.33 3.95
C ASN A 116 -0.14 -9.55 2.90
N LEU A 117 1.10 -9.21 3.23
CA LEU A 117 2.26 -9.46 2.39
C LEU A 117 2.88 -10.79 2.77
N LYS A 118 2.82 -11.74 1.83
CA LYS A 118 3.27 -13.12 2.06
C LYS A 118 3.95 -13.69 0.82
N CYS A 119 4.82 -14.66 1.04
CA CYS A 119 5.45 -15.41 -0.03
C CYS A 119 4.60 -16.64 -0.43
N GLU A 120 4.20 -16.73 -1.70
CA GLU A 120 3.37 -17.85 -2.20
C GLU A 120 3.84 -18.37 -3.56
N LEU A 121 3.43 -19.60 -3.89
CA LEU A 121 3.66 -20.19 -5.21
C LEU A 121 2.73 -19.53 -6.25
N HIS A 122 3.32 -18.96 -7.29
CA HIS A 122 2.63 -18.37 -8.43
C HIS A 122 2.22 -19.43 -9.46
N THR A 123 1.36 -19.04 -10.41
CA THR A 123 0.80 -19.94 -11.43
C THR A 123 1.84 -20.49 -12.41
N ASP A 124 2.96 -19.80 -12.58
CA ASP A 124 4.10 -20.24 -13.40
C ASP A 124 5.06 -21.20 -12.65
N GLY A 125 4.75 -21.55 -11.40
CA GLY A 125 5.57 -22.42 -10.56
C GLY A 125 6.73 -21.71 -9.85
N THR A 126 6.90 -20.39 -10.04
CA THR A 126 7.84 -19.58 -9.26
C THR A 126 7.23 -19.13 -7.95
N TYR A 127 8.04 -18.75 -6.96
CA TYR A 127 7.53 -18.12 -5.73
C TYR A 127 7.55 -16.61 -5.90
N GLN A 128 6.46 -15.95 -5.53
CA GLN A 128 6.30 -14.50 -5.64
C GLN A 128 5.73 -13.91 -4.36
N TRP A 129 6.01 -12.63 -4.14
CA TRP A 129 5.35 -11.87 -3.10
C TRP A 129 3.91 -11.58 -3.50
N TYR A 130 2.98 -11.78 -2.58
CA TYR A 130 1.57 -11.47 -2.79
C TYR A 130 1.15 -10.38 -1.82
N PHE A 131 0.47 -9.34 -2.31
CA PHE A 131 -0.12 -8.29 -1.49
C PHE A 131 -1.61 -8.19 -1.79
N HIS A 132 -2.44 -8.51 -0.79
CA HIS A 132 -3.89 -8.64 -0.95
C HIS A 132 -4.31 -9.59 -2.09
N GLY A 133 -3.65 -10.75 -2.17
CA GLY A 133 -4.07 -11.84 -3.07
C GLY A 133 -3.65 -11.68 -4.53
N TYR A 134 -2.89 -10.65 -4.87
CA TYR A 134 -2.33 -10.46 -6.20
C TYR A 134 -0.79 -10.44 -6.14
N PRO A 135 -0.07 -11.00 -7.14
CA PRO A 135 1.39 -11.07 -7.13
C PRO A 135 2.04 -9.69 -7.35
N MET A 136 3.15 -9.47 -6.66
CA MET A 136 4.07 -8.35 -6.82
C MET A 136 5.41 -8.89 -7.31
N PHE A 137 5.77 -8.50 -8.54
CA PHE A 137 7.02 -8.92 -9.18
C PHE A 137 8.19 -7.98 -8.83
N ASP A 138 7.86 -6.79 -8.34
CA ASP A 138 8.80 -5.74 -8.02
C ASP A 138 8.32 -5.04 -6.74
N MET A 139 9.16 -5.09 -5.71
CA MET A 139 8.93 -4.33 -4.50
C MET A 139 10.25 -3.95 -3.85
N SER A 140 10.29 -2.78 -3.25
CA SER A 140 11.46 -2.34 -2.49
C SER A 140 11.07 -1.51 -1.28
N LEU A 141 11.86 -1.59 -0.22
CA LEU A 141 11.64 -0.78 0.98
C LEU A 141 12.67 0.33 1.08
N GLY A 142 12.26 1.48 1.61
CA GLY A 142 13.14 2.58 1.96
C GLY A 142 12.69 3.24 3.26
N CYS A 143 13.65 3.70 4.05
CA CYS A 143 13.43 4.60 5.16
C CYS A 143 13.69 6.02 4.67
N GLN A 144 12.81 6.96 4.99
CA GLN A 144 12.96 8.35 4.58
C GLN A 144 12.78 9.33 5.73
N GLU A 145 13.60 10.37 5.70
CA GLU A 145 13.49 11.48 6.65
C GLU A 145 12.15 12.23 6.52
N ASP A 146 11.60 12.65 7.66
CA ASP A 146 10.36 13.42 7.77
C ASP A 146 10.48 14.61 8.74
N THR A 147 11.65 15.25 8.80
CA THR A 147 11.95 16.37 9.73
C THR A 147 11.33 17.70 9.30
N ASP A 148 11.21 17.92 7.99
CA ASP A 148 10.68 19.14 7.39
C ASP A 148 9.14 19.26 7.45
N SER A 149 8.43 18.19 7.85
CA SER A 149 6.96 18.17 7.91
C SER A 149 6.35 19.22 8.86
N CYS A 150 7.13 19.76 9.81
CA CYS A 150 6.70 20.82 10.72
C CYS A 150 6.78 22.23 10.11
N SER A 151 7.45 22.40 8.96
CA SER A 151 7.59 23.70 8.28
C SER A 151 6.51 23.96 7.24
N CYS A 152 5.48 23.14 7.24
CA CYS A 152 4.50 23.09 6.17
C CYS A 152 3.41 24.17 6.29
N PRO A 153 2.85 24.62 5.15
CA PRO A 153 1.75 25.57 5.16
C PRO A 153 0.58 25.03 5.97
N GLU A 154 0.00 25.87 6.82
CA GLU A 154 -1.17 25.51 7.61
C GLU A 154 -2.34 25.12 6.69
N ILE A 155 -3.00 24.01 7.03
CA ILE A 155 -4.22 23.58 6.35
C ILE A 155 -5.42 24.17 7.08
N LYS A 156 -6.22 24.97 6.36
CA LYS A 156 -7.44 25.55 6.92
C LYS A 156 -8.50 24.46 7.09
N GLY A 157 -9.11 24.39 8.27
CA GLY A 157 -10.16 23.42 8.59
C GLY A 157 -11.45 24.09 9.05
N ASN A 158 -12.59 23.62 8.54
CA ASN A 158 -13.90 23.96 9.07
C ASN A 158 -14.42 22.79 9.91
N ASN A 159 -14.32 22.91 11.24
CA ASN A 159 -14.57 21.82 12.20
C ASN A 159 -16.04 21.55 12.54
N GLU A 160 -16.99 21.92 11.67
CA GLU A 160 -18.40 21.57 11.87
C GLU A 160 -18.67 20.14 11.37
N SER A 161 -18.08 19.16 12.08
CA SER A 161 -18.46 17.75 11.95
C SER A 161 -19.60 17.44 12.92
N ASP A 162 -20.71 16.95 12.39
CA ASP A 162 -21.73 16.22 13.15
C ASP A 162 -21.60 14.72 12.82
N ASP A 163 -22.21 13.84 13.60
CA ASP A 163 -22.14 12.37 13.52
C ASP A 163 -22.50 11.79 12.13
N SER A 164 -23.09 12.58 11.24
CA SER A 164 -23.49 12.20 9.89
C SER A 164 -22.49 12.57 8.78
N LYS A 165 -21.44 13.34 9.08
CA LYS A 165 -20.48 13.85 8.08
C LYS A 165 -19.10 13.24 8.25
N GLU A 166 -18.47 12.91 7.13
CA GLU A 166 -17.07 12.50 7.08
C GLU A 166 -16.17 13.72 6.88
N THR A 167 -14.97 13.65 7.45
CA THR A 167 -13.93 14.64 7.15
C THR A 167 -13.24 14.28 5.85
N LEU A 168 -13.18 15.26 4.95
CA LEU A 168 -12.62 15.15 3.61
C LEU A 168 -11.47 16.15 3.45
N VAL A 169 -10.47 15.76 2.65
CA VAL A 169 -9.45 16.69 2.15
C VAL A 169 -9.98 17.29 0.86
N TYR A 170 -10.11 18.60 0.83
CA TYR A 170 -10.46 19.36 -0.35
C TYR A 170 -9.21 19.98 -0.95
N SER A 171 -9.09 19.85 -2.25
CA SER A 171 -8.07 20.46 -3.05
C SER A 171 -8.68 20.91 -4.39
N LYS A 172 -8.02 21.84 -5.08
CA LYS A 172 -8.51 22.32 -6.37
C LYS A 172 -8.62 21.21 -7.43
N ASN A 173 -7.76 20.20 -7.36
CA ASN A 173 -7.69 19.08 -8.31
C ASN A 173 -8.39 17.80 -7.85
N ALA A 174 -8.69 17.65 -6.55
CA ALA A 174 -9.31 16.44 -6.01
C ALA A 174 -10.07 16.71 -4.71
N ILE A 175 -11.09 15.88 -4.45
CA ILE A 175 -11.70 15.76 -3.12
C ILE A 175 -11.47 14.33 -2.65
N ILE A 176 -10.94 14.15 -1.44
CA ILE A 176 -10.46 12.87 -0.95
C ILE A 176 -11.21 12.48 0.31
N SER A 177 -11.82 11.29 0.30
CA SER A 177 -12.23 10.59 1.52
C SER A 177 -11.04 9.78 2.03
N THR A 178 -10.74 9.92 3.32
CA THR A 178 -9.63 9.20 3.96
C THR A 178 -9.98 7.75 4.29
N GLY A 179 -11.25 7.36 4.13
CA GLY A 179 -11.71 6.02 4.46
C GLY A 179 -11.60 5.69 5.95
N THR A 180 -11.89 6.67 6.81
CA THR A 180 -11.80 6.49 8.25
C THR A 180 -12.80 5.45 8.75
N VAL A 181 -12.32 4.50 9.56
CA VAL A 181 -13.16 3.51 10.25
C VAL A 181 -13.51 3.95 11.68
N THR A 182 -12.94 5.07 12.13
CA THR A 182 -13.20 5.64 13.45
C THR A 182 -13.74 7.06 13.34
N LYS A 183 -14.31 7.59 14.42
CA LYS A 183 -14.72 8.99 14.50
C LYS A 183 -13.54 9.96 14.59
N GLU A 184 -12.31 9.46 14.79
CA GLU A 184 -11.13 10.31 14.85
C GLU A 184 -10.65 10.62 13.42
N VAL A 185 -10.47 11.91 13.15
CA VAL A 185 -9.93 12.37 11.87
C VAL A 185 -8.45 12.01 11.80
N ARG A 186 -8.09 11.17 10.82
CA ARG A 186 -6.71 10.73 10.59
C ARG A 186 -6.35 10.97 9.12
N PHE A 187 -5.29 11.74 8.89
CA PHE A 187 -4.73 12.02 7.56
C PHE A 187 -3.32 11.43 7.46
N GLU A 188 -3.22 10.12 7.69
CA GLU A 188 -1.92 9.47 7.90
C GLU A 188 -1.10 9.41 6.61
N ASP A 189 -1.78 9.44 5.47
CA ASP A 189 -1.19 9.51 4.13
C ASP A 189 -1.02 10.94 3.60
N LEU A 190 -1.42 11.94 4.40
CA LEU A 190 -1.17 13.33 4.07
C LEU A 190 0.25 13.67 4.51
N LEU A 191 1.08 13.95 3.52
CA LEU A 191 2.49 14.25 3.68
C LEU A 191 2.77 15.63 3.09
N CYS A 192 3.56 16.42 3.80
CA CYS A 192 4.06 17.66 3.24
C CYS A 192 5.51 17.46 2.83
N VAL A 193 5.84 17.78 1.59
CA VAL A 193 7.14 17.49 1.00
C VAL A 193 7.80 18.78 0.56
N LYS A 194 9.08 18.92 0.91
CA LYS A 194 9.93 20.02 0.47
C LYS A 194 10.55 19.68 -0.89
N ASP A 195 10.24 20.46 -1.92
CA ASP A 195 10.80 20.29 -3.25
C ASP A 195 12.27 20.78 -3.32
N TYR A 196 12.91 20.60 -4.47
CA TYR A 196 14.29 21.03 -4.71
C TYR A 196 14.49 22.55 -4.70
N ASP A 197 13.41 23.31 -4.88
CA ASP A 197 13.39 24.78 -4.87
C ASP A 197 13.08 25.34 -3.46
N ASN A 198 13.00 24.46 -2.44
CA ASN A 198 12.61 24.77 -1.05
C ASN A 198 11.16 25.23 -0.86
N ASN A 199 10.26 24.94 -1.80
CA ASN A 199 8.83 25.09 -1.59
C ASN A 199 8.27 23.85 -0.88
N PHE A 200 7.17 24.05 -0.16
CA PHE A 200 6.48 22.99 0.55
C PHE A 200 5.13 22.71 -0.11
N ASP A 201 4.96 21.47 -0.53
CA ASP A 201 3.75 20.99 -1.19
C ASP A 201 3.09 19.90 -0.36
N TRP A 202 1.77 19.93 -0.29
CA TRP A 202 0.99 18.86 0.31
C TRP A 202 0.73 17.76 -0.71
N PHE A 203 0.88 16.51 -0.28
CA PHE A 203 0.57 15.32 -1.03
C PHE A 203 -0.35 14.44 -0.21
N PHE A 204 -1.35 13.83 -0.84
CA PHE A 204 -2.05 12.70 -0.26
C PHE A 204 -1.68 11.45 -1.04
N PHE A 205 -1.06 10.48 -0.38
CA PHE A 205 -0.42 9.36 -1.06
C PHE A 205 0.66 9.89 -2.03
N ASN A 206 0.41 9.90 -3.34
CA ASN A 206 1.25 10.54 -4.36
C ASN A 206 0.54 11.65 -5.16
N GLU A 207 -0.71 12.00 -4.80
CA GLU A 207 -1.44 13.08 -5.46
C GLU A 207 -1.02 14.41 -4.85
N LYS A 208 -0.39 15.28 -5.65
CA LYS A 208 -0.07 16.65 -5.25
C LYS A 208 -1.37 17.42 -5.04
N LEU A 209 -1.49 18.14 -3.94
CA LEU A 209 -2.69 18.88 -3.59
C LEU A 209 -2.46 20.39 -3.73
N GLU A 210 -3.36 21.06 -4.46
CA GLU A 210 -3.41 22.52 -4.57
C GLU A 210 -4.48 23.12 -3.64
N ASN A 211 -4.17 24.21 -2.93
CA ASN A 211 -5.10 24.94 -2.06
C ASN A 211 -5.81 24.04 -1.04
N VAL A 212 -5.02 23.27 -0.28
CA VAL A 212 -5.54 22.26 0.64
C VAL A 212 -6.42 22.88 1.72
N SER A 213 -7.55 22.25 1.96
CA SER A 213 -8.43 22.54 3.10
C SER A 213 -9.07 21.25 3.61
N ILE A 214 -9.49 21.29 4.87
CA ILE A 214 -10.22 20.20 5.51
C ILE A 214 -11.64 20.65 5.77
N GLY A 215 -12.61 19.82 5.42
CA GLY A 215 -14.02 20.12 5.66
C GLY A 215 -14.82 18.84 5.89
N CYS A 216 -16.06 19.00 6.30
CA CYS A 216 -16.95 17.87 6.59
C CYS A 216 -18.13 17.83 5.62
N SER A 217 -18.38 16.68 5.00
CA SER A 217 -19.53 16.45 4.12
C SER A 217 -19.93 14.98 4.14
N THR A 218 -21.08 14.63 3.54
CA THR A 218 -21.39 13.22 3.32
C THR A 218 -20.72 12.74 2.04
N ILE A 219 -20.35 11.46 2.01
CA ILE A 219 -19.80 10.83 0.80
C ILE A 219 -20.77 10.98 -0.39
N LYS A 220 -22.07 10.84 -0.12
CA LYS A 220 -23.12 10.98 -1.14
C LYS A 220 -23.20 12.38 -1.73
N ASP A 221 -23.10 13.42 -0.90
CA ASP A 221 -23.18 14.81 -1.38
C ASP A 221 -21.99 15.18 -2.28
N VAL A 222 -20.80 14.67 -1.96
CA VAL A 222 -19.57 14.99 -2.70
C VAL A 222 -19.39 14.13 -3.94
N PHE A 223 -19.65 12.83 -3.82
CA PHE A 223 -19.32 11.87 -4.87
C PHE A 223 -20.54 11.39 -5.65
N GLY A 224 -21.76 11.71 -5.20
CA GLY A 224 -23.01 11.32 -5.86
C GLY A 224 -23.39 9.85 -5.67
N SER A 225 -22.66 9.11 -4.84
CA SER A 225 -22.92 7.69 -4.54
C SER A 225 -22.56 7.38 -3.09
N ASP A 226 -23.13 6.30 -2.56
CA ASP A 226 -22.81 5.84 -1.20
C ASP A 226 -21.38 5.27 -1.12
N GLY A 227 -20.77 5.37 0.05
CA GLY A 227 -19.46 4.79 0.33
C GLY A 227 -19.52 3.26 0.39
N VAL A 228 -18.40 2.63 0.04
CA VAL A 228 -18.23 1.18 0.02
C VAL A 228 -17.17 0.79 1.04
N CYS A 229 -17.56 0.00 2.04
CA CYS A 229 -16.65 -0.61 3.01
C CYS A 229 -15.70 0.35 3.74
N ALA A 230 -16.09 1.61 3.90
CA ALA A 230 -15.28 2.69 4.44
C ALA A 230 -14.00 2.99 3.64
N CYS A 231 -13.91 2.63 2.35
CA CYS A 231 -12.85 3.12 1.45
C CYS A 231 -13.28 4.34 0.60
N GLY A 232 -14.43 4.93 0.90
CA GLY A 232 -15.07 5.92 0.04
C GLY A 232 -15.85 5.25 -1.10
N VAL A 233 -16.05 5.96 -2.22
CA VAL A 233 -16.86 5.47 -3.34
C VAL A 233 -16.06 4.58 -4.29
N PHE A 234 -16.79 3.77 -5.07
CA PHE A 234 -16.24 3.06 -6.23
C PHE A 234 -17.26 3.14 -7.39
N PRO A 235 -17.27 4.24 -8.16
CA PRO A 235 -18.25 4.44 -9.22
C PRO A 235 -18.05 3.49 -10.41
N ILE A 236 -19.16 3.12 -11.03
CA ILE A 236 -19.19 2.38 -12.30
C ILE A 236 -19.37 3.39 -13.45
N ILE A 237 -18.50 3.30 -14.44
CA ILE A 237 -18.51 4.16 -15.63
C ILE A 237 -19.28 3.44 -16.75
N ASN A 238 -20.48 3.94 -17.05
CA ASN A 238 -21.37 3.44 -18.10
C ASN A 238 -21.64 4.47 -19.20
N THR A 239 -21.21 5.73 -19.02
CA THR A 239 -21.44 6.80 -20.00
C THR A 239 -20.16 7.49 -20.45
N ILE A 240 -20.24 8.19 -21.58
CA ILE A 240 -19.13 8.95 -22.15
C ILE A 240 -18.70 10.07 -21.21
N GLU A 241 -19.65 10.76 -20.59
CA GLU A 241 -19.39 11.87 -19.67
C GLU A 241 -18.65 11.38 -18.41
N GLN A 242 -19.04 10.21 -17.88
CA GLN A 242 -18.34 9.58 -16.77
C GLN A 242 -16.90 9.20 -17.17
N ARG A 243 -16.71 8.63 -18.36
CA ARG A 243 -15.35 8.33 -18.86
C ARG A 243 -14.51 9.60 -18.95
N GLU A 244 -15.03 10.68 -19.52
CA GLU A 244 -14.29 11.94 -19.67
C GLU A 244 -13.90 12.56 -18.32
N LYS A 245 -14.70 12.32 -17.27
CA LYS A 245 -14.36 12.72 -15.89
C LYS A 245 -13.15 11.94 -15.32
N TYR A 246 -13.09 10.63 -15.55
CA TYR A 246 -12.10 9.74 -14.90
C TYR A 246 -10.86 9.45 -15.75
N ASP A 247 -10.97 9.46 -17.08
CA ASP A 247 -9.85 9.22 -18.00
C ASP A 247 -9.02 10.50 -18.22
N LYS A 248 -8.32 10.94 -17.17
CA LYS A 248 -7.45 12.12 -17.19
C LYS A 248 -6.38 12.06 -18.30
N THR A 249 -5.98 10.85 -18.70
CA THR A 249 -4.96 10.61 -19.75
C THR A 249 -5.52 10.59 -21.17
N SER A 250 -6.84 10.58 -21.34
CA SER A 250 -7.53 10.35 -22.62
C SER A 250 -7.16 9.03 -23.32
N LYS A 251 -6.57 8.05 -22.62
CA LYS A 251 -6.13 6.75 -23.19
C LYS A 251 -7.30 5.93 -23.74
N TYR A 252 -8.49 6.12 -23.18
CA TYR A 252 -9.73 5.41 -23.54
C TYR A 252 -10.74 6.30 -24.27
N ARG A 253 -10.35 7.52 -24.67
CA ARG A 253 -11.19 8.41 -25.47
C ARG A 253 -11.60 7.70 -26.77
N GLY A 254 -12.91 7.75 -27.08
CA GLY A 254 -13.49 7.12 -28.26
C GLY A 254 -13.67 5.59 -28.17
N ARG A 255 -13.21 4.93 -27.09
CA ARG A 255 -13.47 3.50 -26.87
C ARG A 255 -14.95 3.27 -26.55
N ILE A 256 -15.47 2.14 -27.03
CA ILE A 256 -16.84 1.69 -26.76
C ILE A 256 -16.89 1.16 -25.33
N ILE A 257 -17.80 1.72 -24.53
CA ILE A 257 -18.10 1.24 -23.18
C ILE A 257 -18.98 -0.01 -23.30
N GLY A 258 -18.61 -1.07 -22.58
CA GLY A 258 -19.31 -2.35 -22.55
C GLY A 258 -20.27 -2.47 -21.39
N ALA A 259 -21.10 -3.52 -21.43
CA ALA A 259 -21.85 -3.93 -20.27
C ALA A 259 -20.93 -4.60 -19.23
N ASN A 260 -21.45 -4.68 -18.02
CA ASN A 260 -20.69 -4.85 -16.80
C ASN A 260 -21.61 -5.57 -15.80
N SER A 261 -21.08 -6.50 -14.99
CA SER A 261 -21.90 -7.36 -14.12
C SER A 261 -21.42 -7.47 -12.67
N TRP A 262 -20.73 -6.46 -12.15
CA TRP A 262 -20.28 -6.42 -10.75
C TRP A 262 -21.01 -5.36 -9.92
N ALA A 263 -20.97 -5.54 -8.60
CA ALA A 263 -21.33 -4.52 -7.63
C ALA A 263 -20.14 -4.27 -6.69
N PRO A 264 -19.78 -3.01 -6.41
CA PRO A 264 -18.74 -2.70 -5.45
C PRO A 264 -19.02 -3.30 -4.08
N SER A 265 -17.99 -3.92 -3.49
CA SER A 265 -18.00 -4.43 -2.11
C SER A 265 -16.59 -4.32 -1.52
N CYS A 266 -16.32 -4.97 -0.38
CA CYS A 266 -14.99 -4.89 0.24
C CYS A 266 -13.94 -5.66 -0.55
N ALA A 267 -14.35 -6.65 -1.35
CA ALA A 267 -13.49 -7.41 -2.23
C ALA A 267 -14.36 -7.95 -3.38
N PHE A 268 -14.04 -7.59 -4.62
CA PHE A 268 -14.86 -7.96 -5.77
C PHE A 268 -14.03 -8.03 -7.04
N ASN A 269 -14.58 -8.74 -8.04
CA ASN A 269 -14.04 -8.79 -9.37
C ASN A 269 -14.83 -7.87 -10.30
N VAL A 270 -14.12 -7.13 -11.15
CA VAL A 270 -14.73 -6.40 -12.26
C VAL A 270 -14.99 -7.38 -13.40
N THR A 271 -16.26 -7.64 -13.72
CA THR A 271 -16.66 -8.62 -14.75
C THR A 271 -17.23 -7.89 -15.98
N CYS A 272 -16.60 -8.11 -17.13
CA CYS A 272 -16.98 -7.53 -18.42
C CYS A 272 -17.50 -8.60 -19.39
N ASP A 273 -18.29 -8.17 -20.37
CA ASP A 273 -18.71 -9.02 -21.49
C ASP A 273 -17.51 -9.51 -22.33
N ASP A 274 -17.69 -10.62 -23.05
CA ASP A 274 -16.69 -11.15 -23.96
C ASP A 274 -16.22 -10.10 -24.99
N GLY A 275 -14.90 -9.98 -25.13
CA GLY A 275 -14.28 -8.98 -26.01
C GLY A 275 -14.13 -7.58 -25.38
N TYR A 276 -14.40 -7.45 -24.08
CA TYR A 276 -14.15 -6.24 -23.30
C TYR A 276 -13.11 -6.48 -22.21
N VAL A 277 -12.37 -5.43 -21.86
CA VAL A 277 -11.41 -5.42 -20.75
C VAL A 277 -11.89 -4.50 -19.64
N GLY A 278 -11.75 -4.95 -18.39
CA GLY A 278 -12.00 -4.13 -17.22
C GLY A 278 -10.86 -3.16 -17.00
N VAL A 279 -11.18 -1.90 -16.73
CA VAL A 279 -10.19 -0.84 -16.51
C VAL A 279 -10.57 -0.07 -15.26
N VAL A 280 -9.61 0.10 -14.35
CA VAL A 280 -9.77 0.94 -13.15
C VAL A 280 -9.00 2.23 -13.34
N PHE A 281 -9.71 3.34 -13.27
CA PHE A 281 -9.17 4.69 -13.20
C PHE A 281 -8.96 5.09 -11.75
N SER A 282 -8.05 6.03 -11.51
CA SER A 282 -7.81 6.59 -10.19
C SER A 282 -7.26 8.01 -10.32
N ASP A 283 -7.28 8.77 -9.23
CA ASP A 283 -6.65 10.08 -9.21
C ASP A 283 -5.12 9.99 -9.19
N SER A 284 -4.55 8.89 -8.68
CA SER A 284 -3.12 8.75 -8.34
C SER A 284 -2.28 7.95 -9.34
N ASN A 285 -2.90 7.16 -10.21
CA ASN A 285 -2.22 6.24 -11.11
C ASN A 285 -2.82 6.29 -12.51
N GLU A 286 -2.01 5.97 -13.52
CA GLU A 286 -2.51 5.68 -14.85
C GLU A 286 -3.56 4.55 -14.82
N PRO A 287 -4.48 4.51 -15.79
CA PRO A 287 -5.54 3.50 -15.80
C PRO A 287 -4.97 2.06 -15.81
N ILE A 288 -5.44 1.24 -14.87
CA ILE A 288 -5.01 -0.15 -14.68
C ILE A 288 -5.94 -1.07 -15.48
N GLU A 289 -5.40 -1.74 -16.48
CA GLU A 289 -6.08 -2.82 -17.20
C GLU A 289 -6.06 -4.11 -16.36
N LEU A 290 -7.21 -4.78 -16.27
CA LEU A 290 -7.37 -5.97 -15.44
C LEU A 290 -7.17 -7.23 -16.28
N THR A 291 -6.32 -8.15 -15.80
CA THR A 291 -5.73 -9.24 -16.60
C THR A 291 -6.19 -10.63 -16.18
N ILE A 292 -7.47 -10.81 -15.82
CA ILE A 292 -8.21 -12.09 -15.57
C ILE A 292 -8.52 -12.34 -14.09
N SER A 293 -7.63 -12.02 -13.15
CA SER A 293 -7.95 -11.94 -11.72
C SER A 293 -8.23 -10.48 -11.36
N ASN A 294 -9.42 -10.00 -11.72
CA ASN A 294 -9.83 -8.59 -11.72
C ASN A 294 -10.09 -8.04 -10.31
N TYR A 295 -9.17 -8.28 -9.39
CA TYR A 295 -9.40 -8.21 -7.95
C TYR A 295 -9.20 -6.79 -7.42
N VAL A 296 -10.32 -6.19 -7.02
CA VAL A 296 -10.37 -4.92 -6.31
C VAL A 296 -10.66 -5.20 -4.85
N THR A 297 -9.91 -4.58 -3.94
CA THR A 297 -10.10 -4.75 -2.50
C THR A 297 -10.06 -3.43 -1.77
N CYS A 298 -11.01 -3.26 -0.85
CA CYS A 298 -10.98 -2.29 0.23
C CYS A 298 -10.39 -2.97 1.48
N THR A 299 -9.25 -2.48 1.95
CA THR A 299 -8.49 -3.10 3.04
C THR A 299 -7.91 -2.05 3.97
N TYR A 300 -7.47 -2.44 5.16
CA TYR A 300 -6.74 -1.56 6.06
C TYR A 300 -5.45 -1.03 5.44
N ASN A 301 -5.14 0.22 5.74
CA ASN A 301 -3.87 0.83 5.40
C ASN A 301 -2.72 0.12 6.15
N PRO A 302 -1.59 -0.27 5.52
CA PRO A 302 -0.49 -0.91 6.23
C PRO A 302 0.09 -0.10 7.41
N ILE A 303 -0.07 1.22 7.40
CA ILE A 303 0.34 2.08 8.51
C ILE A 303 -0.58 1.93 9.74
N THR A 304 -1.89 1.71 9.55
CA THR A 304 -2.92 1.74 10.60
C THR A 304 -4.13 0.87 10.29
N ASN A 305 -4.81 0.39 11.33
CA ASN A 305 -6.15 -0.21 11.18
C ASN A 305 -7.30 0.81 11.29
N TYR A 306 -7.01 2.12 11.37
CA TYR A 306 -8.02 3.18 11.44
C TYR A 306 -8.44 3.77 10.10
N LEU A 307 -7.69 3.47 9.04
CA LEU A 307 -7.98 3.91 7.68
C LEU A 307 -8.07 2.69 6.77
N ARG A 308 -8.93 2.79 5.76
CA ARG A 308 -8.99 1.82 4.67
C ARG A 308 -8.62 2.46 3.34
N ILE A 309 -8.03 1.63 2.48
CA ILE A 309 -7.50 2.00 1.17
C ILE A 309 -8.05 1.06 0.11
N TRP A 310 -8.19 1.59 -1.11
CA TRP A 310 -8.42 0.78 -2.29
C TRP A 310 -7.11 0.22 -2.82
N VAL A 311 -7.12 -1.07 -3.15
CA VAL A 311 -6.03 -1.79 -3.80
C VAL A 311 -6.57 -2.53 -5.02
N VAL A 312 -5.90 -2.36 -6.17
CA VAL A 312 -6.22 -2.98 -7.45
C VAL A 312 -4.95 -3.63 -7.97
N ASN A 313 -4.95 -4.95 -8.20
CA ASN A 313 -3.76 -5.68 -8.63
C ASN A 313 -2.51 -5.38 -7.76
N SER A 314 -2.70 -5.37 -6.44
CA SER A 314 -1.70 -4.97 -5.43
C SER A 314 -1.20 -3.52 -5.51
N VAL A 315 -1.77 -2.67 -6.36
CA VAL A 315 -1.46 -1.24 -6.45
C VAL A 315 -2.50 -0.49 -5.64
N ARG A 316 -2.05 0.33 -4.67
CA ARG A 316 -2.94 1.23 -3.96
C ARG A 316 -3.39 2.34 -4.91
N VAL A 317 -4.68 2.68 -4.88
CA VAL A 317 -5.30 3.70 -5.75
C VAL A 317 -6.17 4.66 -4.95
N LEU A 318 -6.29 5.90 -5.45
CA LEU A 318 -7.09 6.98 -4.86
C LEU A 318 -8.35 7.25 -5.69
N ASN A 319 -9.51 7.36 -5.03
CA ASN A 319 -10.81 7.62 -5.67
C ASN A 319 -11.08 6.79 -6.94
N PRO A 320 -10.98 5.45 -6.86
CA PRO A 320 -11.06 4.63 -8.05
C PRO A 320 -12.47 4.58 -8.65
N ALA A 321 -12.53 4.39 -9.97
CA ALA A 321 -13.74 4.10 -10.73
C ALA A 321 -13.44 3.06 -11.82
N ALA A 322 -14.40 2.20 -12.16
CA ALA A 322 -14.16 1.15 -13.15
C ALA A 322 -15.13 1.18 -14.34
N ALA A 323 -14.64 0.75 -15.49
CA ALA A 323 -15.43 0.58 -16.72
C ALA A 323 -15.03 -0.71 -17.45
N CYS A 324 -15.88 -1.16 -18.37
CA CYS A 324 -15.51 -2.14 -19.39
C CYS A 324 -15.32 -1.45 -20.73
N PHE A 325 -14.21 -1.71 -21.43
CA PHE A 325 -13.96 -1.15 -22.77
C PHE A 325 -13.72 -2.24 -23.80
N LYS A 326 -14.24 -2.03 -25.00
CA LYS A 326 -14.05 -2.96 -26.11
C LYS A 326 -12.56 -3.06 -26.45
N ILE A 327 -12.05 -4.28 -26.49
CA ILE A 327 -10.68 -4.57 -26.94
C ILE A 327 -10.63 -4.23 -28.43
N ASN A 328 -9.70 -3.36 -28.85
CA ASN A 328 -9.41 -3.23 -30.27
C ASN A 328 -8.70 -4.51 -30.68
N GLY A 329 -9.27 -5.26 -31.62
CA GLY A 329 -8.71 -6.56 -32.01
C GLY A 329 -7.25 -6.43 -32.45
N SER A 330 -6.33 -6.90 -31.59
CA SER A 330 -5.34 -7.93 -31.90
C SER A 330 -4.59 -8.33 -30.62
N PHE A 331 -4.99 -9.45 -30.02
CA PHE A 331 -4.01 -10.33 -29.38
C PHE A 331 -3.74 -11.44 -30.39
N ASN A 332 -2.62 -11.32 -31.10
CA ASN A 332 -1.93 -12.42 -31.77
C ASN A 332 -0.46 -12.27 -31.44
#